data_AF-A0A7S2DTV9-F1
#
_entry.id   AF-A0A7S2DTV9-F1
#
_cell.length_a   1.000
_cell.length_b   1.000
_cell.length_c   1.000
_cell.angle_alpha   90.00
_cell.angle_beta   90.00
_cell.angle_gamma   90.00
#
_symmetry.space_group_name_H-M   'P 1'
#
loop_
_entity.id
_entity.type
_entity.pdbx_description
1 polymer ?
#
loop_
_entity_poly.entity_id
_entity_poly.type
_entity_poly.pdbx_seq_one_letter_code
_entity_poly.pdbx_strand_id
1 'polypeptide(L)'
;SDPWTTMWYSDADGVASVSFTLDDFSLGGDYPVAGRAVVVHDDDGTRVACGLLQSTSGEVVTLSEYPSYAGDYSTSGTLLVEALDSSITITGTLGGLETSTSGGIHIHSGYTIDDADGVGGHYYEGMASDPWTTMYYSDKDGYAAVSIGISDFSLVSSYPVANRALVVHLSSGTRAGAGLISASSAYTTLPTSLPSLQPTAIPTVLSTSVRTSSTAAISTLSAYPSYTGSLSVLGTVTVEDTTSGISVGGTVVGLTASTSGGIHIHSGVSCDSADDVGGHYYDDMTSDPWTTMWYSDADGAASISFT
;
A
#
# COMPACT_ATOMS: atom_id res chain seq x y z
N SER A 1 -19.04 26.80 15.03
CA SER A 1 -17.93 26.16 15.75
C SER A 1 -17.57 24.93 14.96
N ASP A 2 -16.36 24.92 14.45
CA ASP A 2 -15.78 23.81 13.70
C ASP A 2 -15.70 22.57 14.61
N PRO A 3 -16.37 21.44 14.29
CA PRO A 3 -16.39 20.25 15.13
C PRO A 3 -15.22 19.29 14.87
N TRP A 4 -14.30 19.58 13.94
CA TRP A 4 -13.33 18.59 13.48
C TRP A 4 -11.95 18.75 14.13
N THR A 5 -11.50 17.73 14.86
CA THR A 5 -10.10 17.53 15.22
C THR A 5 -9.47 16.52 14.27
N THR A 6 -9.39 16.84 12.98
CA THR A 6 -8.55 16.09 12.05
C THR A 6 -7.10 16.45 12.37
N MET A 7 -6.42 15.60 13.14
CA MET A 7 -5.00 15.76 13.41
C MET A 7 -4.23 15.09 12.28
N TRP A 8 -3.57 15.90 11.46
CA TRP A 8 -2.57 15.42 10.49
C TRP A 8 -1.18 15.56 11.12
N TYR A 9 -0.32 14.60 10.83
CA TYR A 9 1.11 14.67 11.12
C TYR A 9 1.84 14.60 9.78
N SER A 10 2.53 15.68 9.42
CA SER A 10 3.58 15.64 8.40
C SER A 10 4.90 15.45 9.12
N ASP A 11 5.69 14.45 8.74
CA ASP A 11 7.09 14.41 9.16
C ASP A 11 7.92 15.47 8.41
N ALA A 12 9.21 15.54 8.72
CA ALA A 12 10.14 16.49 8.09
C ALA A 12 10.33 16.24 6.58
N ASP A 13 9.84 15.10 6.08
CA ASP A 13 9.95 14.62 4.70
C ASP A 13 8.62 14.73 3.94
N GLY A 14 7.60 15.34 4.56
CA GLY A 14 6.34 15.73 3.93
C GLY A 14 5.28 14.63 3.87
N VAL A 15 5.51 13.46 4.50
CA VAL A 15 4.54 12.37 4.49
C VAL A 15 3.35 12.73 5.38
N ALA A 16 2.24 13.12 4.76
CA ALA A 16 1.01 13.40 5.48
C ALA A 16 0.13 12.16 5.52
N SER A 17 0.12 11.48 6.68
CA SER A 17 -0.89 10.48 6.99
C SER A 17 -2.13 11.19 7.56
N VAL A 18 -3.28 10.96 6.94
CA VAL A 18 -4.58 11.33 7.50
C VAL A 18 -5.25 10.03 7.91
N SER A 19 -5.96 10.01 9.05
CA SER A 19 -6.78 8.86 9.47
C SER A 19 -8.27 9.18 9.64
N PHE A 20 -9.13 8.30 9.13
CA PHE A 20 -10.57 8.28 9.33
C PHE A 20 -11.10 6.85 9.17
N THR A 21 -11.99 6.44 10.07
CA THR A 21 -12.92 5.35 9.84
C THR A 21 -14.21 5.95 9.31
N LEU A 22 -14.75 5.43 8.21
CA LEU A 22 -16.14 5.72 7.86
C LEU A 22 -16.99 4.63 8.47
N ASP A 23 -17.63 4.99 9.59
CA ASP A 23 -18.61 4.12 10.22
C ASP A 23 -19.73 3.80 9.22
N ASP A 24 -20.37 2.65 9.42
CA ASP A 24 -21.50 2.11 8.63
C ASP A 24 -21.14 1.57 7.24
N PHE A 25 -20.01 1.96 6.63
CA PHE A 25 -19.56 1.36 5.36
C PHE A 25 -18.98 -0.04 5.54
N SER A 26 -19.03 -0.84 4.49
CA SER A 26 -18.35 -2.14 4.45
C SER A 26 -17.88 -2.46 3.04
N LEU A 27 -17.05 -3.49 2.88
CA LEU A 27 -16.65 -3.95 1.56
C LEU A 27 -17.78 -4.64 0.80
N GLY A 28 -18.63 -5.44 1.46
CA GLY A 28 -19.66 -6.23 0.78
C GLY A 28 -20.99 -6.42 1.54
N GLY A 29 -21.14 -5.83 2.72
CA GLY A 29 -22.34 -5.87 3.54
C GLY A 29 -23.21 -4.62 3.34
N ASP A 30 -23.61 -3.99 4.44
CA ASP A 30 -24.32 -2.71 4.40
C ASP A 30 -23.40 -1.62 3.81
N TYR A 31 -23.95 -0.75 2.98
CA TYR A 31 -23.21 0.32 2.31
C TYR A 31 -21.93 -0.19 1.59
N PRO A 32 -22.03 -1.18 0.67
CA PRO A 32 -20.86 -1.87 0.13
C PRO A 32 -20.05 -0.97 -0.79
N VAL A 33 -18.73 -0.94 -0.59
CA VAL A 33 -17.81 -0.12 -1.40
C VAL A 33 -16.98 -0.92 -2.41
N ALA A 34 -16.85 -2.25 -2.25
CA ALA A 34 -16.14 -3.05 -3.24
C ALA A 34 -16.83 -2.99 -4.61
N GLY A 35 -16.04 -2.92 -5.67
CA GLY A 35 -16.50 -2.75 -7.05
C GLY A 35 -16.84 -1.31 -7.43
N ARG A 36 -16.61 -0.34 -6.54
CA ARG A 36 -16.87 1.08 -6.82
C ARG A 36 -15.62 1.85 -7.21
N ALA A 37 -15.79 2.98 -7.87
CA ALA A 37 -14.69 3.85 -8.27
C ALA A 37 -14.14 4.64 -7.07
N VAL A 38 -12.82 4.63 -6.88
CA VAL A 38 -12.09 5.58 -6.05
C VAL A 38 -11.67 6.75 -6.92
N VAL A 39 -11.96 7.98 -6.49
CA VAL A 39 -11.65 9.20 -7.23
C VAL A 39 -10.77 10.11 -6.39
N VAL A 40 -9.71 10.63 -7.02
CA VAL A 40 -8.85 11.66 -6.44
C VAL A 40 -9.20 13.01 -7.05
N HIS A 41 -9.40 13.99 -6.20
CA HIS A 41 -9.67 15.39 -6.53
C HIS A 41 -8.46 16.25 -6.19
N ASP A 42 -8.12 17.23 -7.04
CA ASP A 42 -7.12 18.28 -6.76
C ASP A 42 -7.67 19.33 -5.77
N ASP A 43 -6.87 20.33 -5.41
CA ASP A 43 -7.23 21.37 -4.45
C ASP A 43 -8.41 22.25 -4.88
N ASP A 44 -8.62 22.40 -6.19
CA ASP A 44 -9.76 23.11 -6.77
C ASP A 44 -11.02 22.23 -6.93
N GLY A 45 -10.95 20.96 -6.54
CA GLY A 45 -12.02 19.97 -6.65
C GLY A 45 -12.08 19.25 -8.00
N THR A 46 -11.17 19.54 -8.94
CA THR A 46 -11.07 18.83 -10.23
C THR A 46 -10.75 17.36 -10.00
N ARG A 47 -11.47 16.44 -10.67
CA ARG A 47 -11.18 15.00 -10.64
C ARG A 47 -9.95 14.71 -11.50
N VAL A 48 -8.88 14.20 -10.87
CA VAL A 48 -7.58 14.00 -11.51
C VAL A 48 -7.21 12.54 -11.71
N ALA A 49 -7.71 11.64 -10.85
CA ALA A 49 -7.48 10.21 -10.99
C ALA A 49 -8.73 9.38 -10.65
N CYS A 50 -8.78 8.18 -11.23
CA CYS A 50 -9.82 7.17 -10.97
C CYS A 50 -9.20 5.77 -10.96
N GLY A 51 -9.68 4.92 -10.06
CA GLY A 51 -9.43 3.49 -10.11
C GLY A 51 -10.63 2.71 -9.60
N LEU A 52 -10.83 1.49 -10.09
CA LEU A 52 -11.87 0.61 -9.58
C LEU A 52 -11.39 -0.12 -8.32
N LEU A 53 -12.19 -0.16 -7.27
CA LEU A 53 -11.88 -0.89 -6.05
C LEU A 53 -12.21 -2.37 -6.23
N GLN A 54 -11.21 -3.24 -6.29
CA GLN A 54 -11.37 -4.67 -6.55
C GLN A 54 -11.00 -5.48 -5.31
N SER A 55 -11.83 -6.45 -4.94
CA SER A 55 -11.48 -7.38 -3.86
C SER A 55 -10.20 -8.14 -4.21
N THR A 56 -9.34 -8.31 -3.21
CA THR A 56 -8.10 -9.08 -3.36
C THR A 56 -7.95 -10.09 -2.21
N SER A 57 -7.23 -11.17 -2.48
CA SER A 57 -6.74 -12.11 -1.46
C SER A 57 -5.21 -12.02 -1.29
N GLY A 58 -4.58 -11.01 -1.88
CA GLY A 58 -3.17 -10.73 -1.73
C GLY A 58 -2.83 -10.07 -0.40
N GLU A 59 -1.53 -9.89 -0.18
CA GLU A 59 -1.01 -9.21 1.00
C GLU A 59 -0.57 -7.79 0.60
N VAL A 60 -1.07 -6.79 1.31
CA VAL A 60 -0.64 -5.40 1.15
C VAL A 60 0.71 -5.20 1.84
N VAL A 61 1.58 -4.45 1.18
CA VAL A 61 2.86 -3.97 1.67
C VAL A 61 2.82 -2.44 1.64
N THR A 62 2.90 -1.81 2.81
CA THR A 62 3.18 -0.38 2.92
C THR A 62 4.67 -0.21 3.17
N LEU A 63 5.33 0.59 2.33
CA LEU A 63 6.75 0.88 2.47
C LEU A 63 6.97 2.02 3.45
N SER A 64 8.01 1.86 4.24
CA SER A 64 8.68 2.94 4.97
C SER A 64 10.13 3.04 4.51
N GLU A 65 10.83 4.06 5.00
CA GLU A 65 12.28 4.16 4.86
C GLU A 65 12.96 2.88 5.36
N TYR A 66 13.97 2.41 4.61
CA TYR A 66 14.73 1.23 5.00
C TYR A 66 15.52 1.50 6.30
N PRO A 67 15.56 0.57 7.27
CA PRO A 67 16.30 0.79 8.51
C PRO A 67 17.77 1.10 8.27
N SER A 68 18.31 2.13 8.93
CA SER A 68 19.68 2.64 8.74
C SER A 68 19.97 3.29 7.38
N TYR A 69 18.95 3.49 6.53
CA TYR A 69 19.11 4.33 5.35
C TYR A 69 19.47 5.76 5.79
N ALA A 70 20.38 6.38 5.06
CA ALA A 70 20.92 7.71 5.35
C ALA A 70 21.20 8.48 4.05
N GLY A 71 20.48 8.13 2.99
CA GLY A 71 20.56 8.84 1.71
C GLY A 71 19.47 9.89 1.61
N ASP A 72 19.37 10.50 0.42
CA ASP A 72 18.52 11.67 0.20
C ASP A 72 17.16 11.34 -0.44
N TYR A 73 16.82 10.04 -0.59
CA TYR A 73 15.59 9.61 -1.27
C TYR A 73 14.54 9.11 -0.27
N SER A 74 13.42 9.80 -0.17
CA SER A 74 12.29 9.44 0.71
C SER A 74 11.37 8.40 0.06
N THR A 75 11.87 7.17 -0.07
CA THR A 75 11.13 6.10 -0.75
C THR A 75 9.84 5.75 0.00
N SER A 76 8.72 5.87 -0.70
CA SER A 76 7.38 5.50 -0.20
C SER A 76 6.65 4.63 -1.22
N GLY A 77 5.60 3.93 -0.78
CA GLY A 77 4.81 3.13 -1.69
C GLY A 77 3.82 2.20 -1.01
N THR A 78 2.82 1.81 -1.78
CA THR A 78 1.87 0.76 -1.43
C THR A 78 1.86 -0.25 -2.55
N LEU A 79 2.12 -1.51 -2.19
CA LEU A 79 2.20 -2.63 -3.11
C LEU A 79 1.27 -3.74 -2.64
N LEU A 80 0.92 -4.60 -3.58
CA LEU A 80 0.14 -5.80 -3.36
C LEU A 80 0.95 -6.99 -3.87
N VAL A 81 1.06 -8.01 -3.02
CA VAL A 81 1.64 -9.30 -3.37
C VAL A 81 0.51 -10.33 -3.48
N GLU A 82 0.20 -10.78 -4.69
CA GLU A 82 -0.82 -11.80 -4.93
C GLU A 82 -0.18 -13.13 -5.29
N ALA A 83 -0.74 -14.22 -4.78
CA ALA A 83 -0.40 -15.56 -5.23
C ALA A 83 -1.21 -15.93 -6.48
N LEU A 84 -0.50 -16.47 -7.46
CA LEU A 84 -1.05 -17.30 -8.53
C LEU A 84 -0.64 -18.77 -8.25
N ASP A 85 -1.02 -19.70 -9.13
CA ASP A 85 -0.81 -21.14 -8.92
C ASP A 85 0.65 -21.51 -8.58
N SER A 86 1.62 -20.95 -9.32
CA SER A 86 3.06 -21.24 -9.17
C SER A 86 3.92 -19.99 -9.35
N SER A 87 3.37 -18.83 -9.00
CA SER A 87 4.06 -17.55 -9.07
C SER A 87 3.42 -16.57 -8.11
N ILE A 88 4.11 -15.49 -7.81
CA ILE A 88 3.52 -14.29 -7.21
C ILE A 88 3.55 -13.14 -8.20
N THR A 89 2.63 -12.20 -8.05
CA THR A 89 2.70 -10.87 -8.65
C THR A 89 2.96 -9.83 -7.59
N ILE A 90 3.70 -8.78 -7.95
CA ILE A 90 3.89 -7.58 -7.14
C ILE A 90 3.39 -6.41 -7.99
N THR A 91 2.35 -5.74 -7.53
CA THR A 91 1.75 -4.60 -8.22
C THR A 91 1.57 -3.42 -7.28
N GLY A 92 1.73 -2.20 -7.76
CA GLY A 92 1.36 -1.02 -6.98
C GLY A 92 2.10 0.25 -7.39
N THR A 93 2.30 1.16 -6.44
CA THR A 93 2.87 2.49 -6.70
C THR A 93 4.02 2.79 -5.75
N LEU A 94 5.11 3.34 -6.30
CA LEU A 94 6.25 3.85 -5.56
C LEU A 94 6.44 5.35 -5.85
N GLY A 95 6.94 6.09 -4.86
CA GLY A 95 7.33 7.49 -4.95
C GLY A 95 8.63 7.79 -4.20
N GLY A 96 9.16 9.00 -4.38
CA GLY A 96 10.41 9.44 -3.74
C GLY A 96 11.64 8.66 -4.18
N LEU A 97 11.65 8.18 -5.43
CA LEU A 97 12.75 7.41 -6.01
C LEU A 97 13.72 8.31 -6.77
N GLU A 98 14.90 7.78 -7.12
CA GLU A 98 15.74 8.39 -8.15
C GLU A 98 14.94 8.63 -9.43
N THR A 99 15.14 9.74 -10.12
CA THR A 99 14.41 10.08 -11.34
C THR A 99 14.95 9.33 -12.57
N SER A 100 14.07 8.87 -13.46
CA SER A 100 14.38 8.33 -14.78
C SER A 100 15.36 7.16 -14.79
N THR A 101 15.27 6.27 -13.79
CA THR A 101 16.21 5.18 -13.62
C THR A 101 15.52 3.89 -13.17
N SER A 102 16.27 2.80 -13.11
CA SER A 102 15.79 1.52 -12.60
C SER A 102 16.45 1.19 -11.27
N GLY A 103 15.65 0.66 -10.37
CA GLY A 103 16.09 0.09 -9.09
C GLY A 103 15.48 -1.28 -8.87
N GLY A 104 16.04 -2.05 -7.94
CA GLY A 104 15.59 -3.40 -7.62
C GLY A 104 14.37 -3.40 -6.71
N ILE A 105 13.51 -4.40 -6.84
CA ILE A 105 12.42 -4.66 -5.90
C ILE A 105 12.38 -6.16 -5.61
N HIS A 106 12.75 -6.53 -4.38
CA HIS A 106 13.05 -7.91 -4.04
C HIS A 106 12.42 -8.31 -2.70
N ILE A 107 12.16 -9.59 -2.52
CA ILE A 107 11.76 -10.13 -1.21
C ILE A 107 13.00 -10.65 -0.52
N HIS A 108 13.18 -10.22 0.73
CA HIS A 108 14.30 -10.57 1.59
C HIS A 108 13.92 -11.66 2.59
N SER A 109 14.93 -12.32 3.15
CA SER A 109 14.76 -13.49 4.03
C SER A 109 14.28 -13.12 5.43
N GLY A 110 14.40 -11.86 5.82
CA GLY A 110 13.98 -11.34 7.12
C GLY A 110 12.46 -11.23 7.29
N TYR A 111 12.05 -11.13 8.55
CA TYR A 111 10.64 -11.03 8.98
C TYR A 111 10.36 -9.77 9.80
N THR A 112 11.28 -8.81 9.79
CA THR A 112 11.11 -7.50 10.40
C THR A 112 11.74 -6.44 9.50
N ILE A 113 11.22 -5.22 9.61
CA ILE A 113 11.76 -4.00 9.03
C ILE A 113 12.12 -2.99 10.12
N ASP A 114 12.27 -3.42 11.38
CA ASP A 114 12.62 -2.53 12.49
C ASP A 114 14.13 -2.22 12.51
N ASP A 115 14.94 -3.14 12.00
CA ASP A 115 16.40 -3.02 11.91
C ASP A 115 16.97 -3.73 10.67
N ALA A 116 18.14 -3.25 10.21
CA ALA A 116 18.73 -3.69 8.96
C ALA A 116 19.22 -5.15 8.99
N ASP A 117 19.62 -5.65 10.15
CA ASP A 117 20.08 -7.04 10.31
C ASP A 117 18.89 -8.00 10.24
N GLY A 118 17.76 -7.60 10.81
CA GLY A 118 16.50 -8.33 10.80
C GLY A 118 15.83 -8.44 9.42
N VAL A 119 16.14 -7.55 8.48
CA VAL A 119 15.69 -7.63 7.07
C VAL A 119 16.41 -8.75 6.31
N GLY A 120 17.69 -9.02 6.62
CA GLY A 120 18.46 -10.07 5.95
C GLY A 120 18.81 -9.80 4.48
N GLY A 121 19.18 -10.85 3.73
CA GLY A 121 19.51 -10.79 2.30
C GLY A 121 18.33 -11.18 1.42
N HIS A 122 18.54 -11.29 0.10
CA HIS A 122 17.51 -11.81 -0.81
C HIS A 122 16.98 -13.19 -0.37
N TYR A 123 15.67 -13.41 -0.49
CA TYR A 123 15.04 -14.68 -0.12
C TYR A 123 15.06 -15.68 -1.28
N TYR A 124 15.95 -16.66 -1.21
CA TYR A 124 16.03 -17.75 -2.19
C TYR A 124 16.46 -19.08 -1.55
N GLU A 125 16.17 -19.24 -0.25
CA GLU A 125 16.54 -20.44 0.48
C GLU A 125 15.96 -21.70 -0.18
N GLY A 126 16.81 -22.70 -0.42
CA GLY A 126 16.44 -23.93 -1.12
C GLY A 126 16.53 -23.85 -2.65
N MET A 127 16.81 -22.68 -3.23
CA MET A 127 17.02 -22.51 -4.67
C MET A 127 18.51 -22.63 -5.05
N ALA A 128 18.77 -22.93 -6.33
CA ALA A 128 20.14 -23.10 -6.84
C ALA A 128 20.89 -21.77 -7.01
N SER A 129 20.17 -20.68 -7.25
CA SER A 129 20.70 -19.33 -7.45
C SER A 129 19.66 -18.30 -7.04
N ASP A 130 20.14 -17.09 -6.76
CA ASP A 130 19.30 -15.92 -6.51
C ASP A 130 18.42 -15.59 -7.73
N PRO A 131 17.07 -15.63 -7.62
CA PRO A 131 16.15 -15.37 -8.72
C PRO A 131 15.80 -13.88 -8.87
N TRP A 132 16.22 -13.02 -7.95
CA TRP A 132 15.77 -11.63 -7.86
C TRP A 132 16.49 -10.76 -8.88
N THR A 133 15.92 -10.70 -10.08
CA THR A 133 16.33 -9.82 -11.20
C THR A 133 15.29 -8.74 -11.49
N THR A 134 14.30 -8.61 -10.62
CA THR A 134 13.12 -7.78 -10.79
C THR A 134 13.42 -6.32 -10.50
N MET A 135 13.10 -5.47 -11.47
CA MET A 135 13.39 -4.04 -11.42
C MET A 135 12.11 -3.24 -11.63
N TYR A 136 12.00 -2.09 -10.98
CA TYR A 136 11.07 -1.04 -11.38
C TYR A 136 11.77 -0.05 -12.32
N TYR A 137 10.99 0.84 -12.93
CA TYR A 137 11.49 2.03 -13.62
C TYR A 137 10.74 3.25 -13.11
N SER A 138 11.47 4.25 -12.64
CA SER A 138 10.91 5.53 -12.21
C SER A 138 10.89 6.53 -13.36
N ASP A 139 9.87 7.38 -13.38
CA ASP A 139 9.76 8.47 -14.36
C ASP A 139 10.63 9.69 -13.97
N LYS A 140 10.48 10.79 -14.73
CA LYS A 140 11.22 12.05 -14.51
C LYS A 140 10.94 12.72 -13.16
N ASP A 141 9.86 12.34 -12.48
CA ASP A 141 9.45 12.91 -11.20
C ASP A 141 9.75 11.94 -10.04
N GLY A 142 10.33 10.76 -10.33
CA GLY A 142 10.71 9.79 -9.31
C GLY A 142 9.57 8.85 -8.90
N TYR A 143 8.55 8.69 -9.75
CA TYR A 143 7.41 7.80 -9.50
C TYR A 143 7.50 6.52 -10.31
N ALA A 144 7.01 5.41 -9.78
CA ALA A 144 6.93 4.15 -10.52
C ALA A 144 5.60 3.43 -10.30
N ALA A 145 4.97 3.01 -11.40
CA ALA A 145 3.95 1.96 -11.38
C ALA A 145 4.66 0.59 -11.46
N VAL A 146 4.44 -0.25 -10.46
CA VAL A 146 5.04 -1.59 -10.37
C VAL A 146 4.05 -2.61 -10.91
N SER A 147 4.53 -3.49 -11.78
CA SER A 147 3.80 -4.68 -12.24
C SER A 147 4.79 -5.76 -12.64
N ILE A 148 5.02 -6.70 -11.72
CA ILE A 148 6.08 -7.71 -11.80
C ILE A 148 5.48 -9.07 -11.47
N GLY A 149 5.93 -10.11 -12.19
CA GLY A 149 5.59 -11.51 -11.89
C GLY A 149 6.85 -12.33 -11.63
N ILE A 150 6.80 -13.21 -10.65
CA ILE A 150 7.95 -14.04 -10.24
C ILE A 150 7.47 -15.48 -10.01
N SER A 151 8.04 -16.41 -10.76
CA SER A 151 7.73 -17.83 -10.66
C SER A 151 8.22 -18.47 -9.36
N ASP A 152 7.70 -19.66 -9.07
CA ASP A 152 8.10 -20.58 -8.00
C ASP A 152 7.70 -20.16 -6.58
N PHE A 153 7.54 -18.86 -6.31
CA PHE A 153 7.09 -18.36 -5.01
C PHE A 153 5.59 -18.50 -4.80
N SER A 154 5.19 -18.58 -3.54
CA SER A 154 3.79 -18.50 -3.10
C SER A 154 3.69 -17.67 -1.83
N LEU A 155 2.47 -17.28 -1.43
CA LEU A 155 2.29 -16.57 -0.15
C LEU A 155 2.65 -17.45 1.06
N VAL A 156 2.17 -18.70 1.11
CA VAL A 156 2.23 -19.53 2.33
C VAL A 156 2.73 -20.97 2.13
N SER A 157 2.97 -21.41 0.90
CA SER A 157 3.28 -22.81 0.58
C SER A 157 4.74 -23.01 0.16
N SER A 158 5.01 -23.46 -1.07
CA SER A 158 6.36 -23.54 -1.64
C SER A 158 6.98 -22.16 -1.72
N TYR A 159 8.22 -22.04 -1.23
CA TYR A 159 8.96 -20.77 -1.14
C TYR A 159 8.08 -19.62 -0.61
N PRO A 160 7.59 -19.71 0.65
CA PRO A 160 6.58 -18.80 1.15
C PRO A 160 7.16 -17.40 1.41
N VAL A 161 6.44 -16.38 0.96
CA VAL A 161 6.86 -14.97 1.07
C VAL A 161 6.09 -14.17 2.13
N ALA A 162 5.00 -14.70 2.69
CA ALA A 162 4.26 -14.01 3.74
C ALA A 162 5.13 -13.73 4.97
N ASN A 163 4.89 -12.56 5.56
CA ASN A 163 5.59 -11.92 6.67
C ASN A 163 7.06 -11.56 6.39
N ARG A 164 7.54 -11.71 5.15
CA ARG A 164 8.91 -11.33 4.80
C ARG A 164 8.98 -9.85 4.44
N ALA A 165 10.19 -9.28 4.54
CA ALA A 165 10.46 -7.94 4.06
C ALA A 165 10.49 -7.91 2.52
N LEU A 166 9.71 -7.02 1.91
CA LEU A 166 9.90 -6.56 0.55
C LEU A 166 10.76 -5.29 0.61
N VAL A 167 11.83 -5.24 -0.19
CA VAL A 167 12.83 -4.18 -0.18
C VAL A 167 12.92 -3.52 -1.55
N VAL A 168 12.91 -2.19 -1.54
CA VAL A 168 13.16 -1.34 -2.70
C VAL A 168 14.61 -0.87 -2.66
N HIS A 169 15.32 -1.07 -3.76
CA HIS A 169 16.71 -0.68 -3.95
C HIS A 169 16.81 0.45 -4.96
N LEU A 170 17.74 1.38 -4.70
CA LEU A 170 18.21 2.37 -5.67
C LEU A 170 19.01 1.70 -6.80
N SER A 171 19.28 2.46 -7.86
CA SER A 171 20.09 2.06 -9.02
C SER A 171 21.51 1.62 -8.66
N SER A 172 22.03 2.11 -7.53
CA SER A 172 23.32 1.70 -6.95
C SER A 172 23.29 0.34 -6.25
N GLY A 173 22.09 -0.24 -6.04
CA GLY A 173 21.86 -1.43 -5.21
C GLY A 173 21.64 -1.12 -3.73
N THR A 174 21.78 0.14 -3.31
CA THR A 174 21.49 0.60 -1.94
C THR A 174 20.02 0.35 -1.61
N ARG A 175 19.73 -0.22 -0.43
CA ARG A 175 18.37 -0.44 0.06
C ARG A 175 17.82 0.88 0.62
N ALA A 176 16.68 1.34 0.11
CA ALA A 176 16.12 2.66 0.45
C ALA A 176 14.71 2.59 1.03
N GLY A 177 13.91 1.59 0.64
CA GLY A 177 12.59 1.35 1.23
C GLY A 177 12.41 -0.10 1.65
N ALA A 178 11.61 -0.34 2.68
CA ALA A 178 11.17 -1.68 3.07
C ALA A 178 9.74 -1.70 3.61
N GLY A 179 9.07 -2.82 3.43
CA GLY A 179 7.75 -3.08 4.00
C GLY A 179 7.57 -4.58 4.26
N LEU A 180 6.75 -4.96 5.24
CA LEU A 180 6.42 -6.37 5.48
C LEU A 180 5.27 -6.80 4.57
N ILE A 181 5.41 -8.01 4.01
CA ILE A 181 4.32 -8.70 3.31
C ILE A 181 3.36 -9.22 4.38
N SER A 182 2.23 -8.56 4.57
CA SER A 182 1.24 -8.76 5.65
C SER A 182 1.45 -7.84 6.86
N ALA A 183 0.83 -6.66 6.82
CA ALA A 183 0.69 -5.74 7.95
C ALA A 183 -0.77 -5.45 8.33
N SER A 184 -1.73 -6.31 7.93
CA SER A 184 -3.04 -6.31 8.59
C SER A 184 -2.81 -6.58 10.08
N SER A 185 -3.21 -5.64 10.93
CA SER A 185 -2.85 -5.49 12.35
C SER A 185 -3.35 -6.62 13.28
N ALA A 186 -3.55 -7.84 12.78
CA ALA A 186 -3.93 -9.01 13.56
C ALA A 186 -2.71 -9.74 14.16
N TYR A 187 -1.84 -9.03 14.88
CA TYR A 187 -0.91 -9.66 15.81
C TYR A 187 -1.07 -9.05 17.21
N THR A 188 -2.05 -9.57 17.95
CA THR A 188 -1.95 -9.56 19.41
C THR A 188 -0.76 -10.43 19.78
N THR A 189 0.25 -9.82 20.38
CA THR A 189 1.43 -10.50 20.91
C THR A 189 1.04 -11.58 21.93
N LEU A 190 1.63 -12.77 21.81
CA LEU A 190 1.68 -13.76 22.89
C LEU A 190 3.14 -14.14 23.17
N PRO A 191 3.46 -14.46 24.44
CA PRO A 191 4.49 -13.80 25.20
C PRO A 191 5.92 -14.15 24.74
N THR A 192 6.80 -13.18 24.90
CA THR A 192 8.25 -13.31 24.83
C THR A 192 8.75 -14.33 25.86
N SER A 193 8.97 -15.57 25.44
CA SER A 193 9.92 -16.46 26.12
C SER A 193 11.14 -16.64 25.24
N LEU A 194 12.23 -15.98 25.62
CA LEU A 194 13.56 -16.19 25.06
C LEU A 194 13.92 -17.69 25.15
N PRO A 195 14.35 -18.35 24.05
CA PRO A 195 14.90 -19.69 24.15
C PRO A 195 16.21 -19.64 24.93
N SER A 196 16.22 -20.32 26.08
CA SER A 196 17.43 -20.62 26.85
C SER A 196 18.34 -21.55 26.05
N LEU A 197 19.63 -21.24 25.99
CA LEU A 197 20.67 -22.12 25.46
C LEU A 197 20.86 -23.34 26.38
N GLN A 198 19.96 -24.32 26.28
CA GLN A 198 20.19 -25.65 26.83
C GLN A 198 19.74 -26.73 25.83
N PRO A 199 20.62 -27.67 25.43
CA PRO A 199 20.27 -28.69 24.45
C PRO A 199 19.58 -29.86 25.15
N THR A 200 18.27 -29.81 25.33
CA THR A 200 17.37 -31.00 25.43
C THR A 200 15.92 -30.59 25.71
N ALA A 201 15.14 -30.27 24.67
CA ALA A 201 13.71 -30.58 24.54
C ALA A 201 13.22 -29.99 23.21
N ILE A 202 12.51 -30.79 22.41
CA ILE A 202 11.82 -30.33 21.21
C ILE A 202 10.66 -29.43 21.68
N PRO A 203 10.65 -28.11 21.41
CA PRO A 203 9.49 -27.30 21.70
C PRO A 203 8.45 -27.59 20.61
N THR A 204 7.41 -28.33 20.97
CA THR A 204 6.22 -28.51 20.13
C THR A 204 5.30 -27.32 20.40
N VAL A 205 5.46 -26.24 19.66
CA VAL A 205 4.46 -25.17 19.58
C VAL A 205 3.81 -25.24 18.21
N LEU A 206 2.80 -26.10 18.08
CA LEU A 206 1.83 -25.96 17.00
C LEU A 206 0.89 -24.81 17.40
N SER A 207 1.32 -23.58 17.14
CA SER A 207 0.42 -22.44 17.16
C SER A 207 -0.30 -22.42 15.81
N THR A 208 -1.48 -23.02 15.75
CA THR A 208 -2.42 -22.78 14.64
C THR A 208 -3.07 -21.41 14.86
N SER A 209 -2.36 -20.34 14.50
CA SER A 209 -3.00 -19.03 14.30
C SER A 209 -3.92 -19.15 13.09
N VAL A 210 -5.23 -19.12 13.34
CA VAL A 210 -6.23 -18.92 12.29
C VAL A 210 -6.06 -17.47 11.84
N ARG A 211 -5.53 -17.27 10.63
CA ARG A 211 -5.52 -15.96 9.98
C ARG A 211 -6.97 -15.55 9.77
N THR A 212 -7.43 -14.53 10.48
CA THR A 212 -8.56 -13.72 9.99
C THR A 212 -7.98 -12.87 8.88
N SER A 213 -8.18 -13.29 7.62
CA SER A 213 -7.98 -12.38 6.49
C SER A 213 -8.91 -11.20 6.75
N SER A 214 -8.37 -9.98 6.98
CA SER A 214 -9.21 -8.81 6.71
C SER A 214 -9.62 -8.91 5.25
N THR A 215 -10.91 -8.81 4.96
CA THR A 215 -11.34 -8.61 3.58
C THR A 215 -10.72 -7.29 3.16
N ALA A 216 -9.94 -7.32 2.10
CA ALA A 216 -9.30 -6.13 1.54
C ALA A 216 -9.78 -5.96 0.11
N ALA A 217 -9.95 -4.71 -0.29
CA ALA A 217 -10.04 -4.33 -1.68
C ALA A 217 -8.95 -3.32 -2.01
N ILE A 218 -8.51 -3.33 -3.25
CA ILE A 218 -7.41 -2.50 -3.73
C ILE A 218 -7.78 -1.88 -5.05
N SER A 219 -7.26 -0.68 -5.30
CA SER A 219 -7.45 0.05 -6.52
C SER A 219 -6.11 0.61 -7.00
N THR A 220 -5.78 0.36 -8.26
CA THR A 220 -4.72 1.11 -8.95
C THR A 220 -5.35 2.28 -9.67
N LEU A 221 -4.88 3.49 -9.35
CA LEU A 221 -5.36 4.72 -9.93
C LEU A 221 -4.66 5.01 -11.26
N SER A 222 -5.43 5.58 -12.18
CA SER A 222 -4.95 6.13 -13.44
C SER A 222 -5.63 7.47 -13.70
N ALA A 223 -5.23 8.18 -14.76
CA ALA A 223 -5.81 9.47 -15.11
C ALA A 223 -7.35 9.37 -15.21
N TYR A 224 -8.05 10.35 -14.62
CA TYR A 224 -9.50 10.39 -14.70
C TYR A 224 -9.97 10.53 -16.17
N PRO A 225 -11.04 9.84 -16.63
CA PRO A 225 -11.33 9.69 -18.07
C PRO A 225 -11.50 10.97 -18.89
N SER A 226 -11.99 12.05 -18.27
CA SER A 226 -12.15 13.36 -18.93
C SER A 226 -11.10 14.38 -18.52
N TYR A 227 -10.07 13.97 -17.78
CA TYR A 227 -9.03 14.88 -17.31
C TYR A 227 -8.09 15.22 -18.46
N THR A 228 -7.95 16.52 -18.72
CA THR A 228 -7.08 17.06 -19.79
C THR A 228 -5.98 17.96 -19.23
N GLY A 229 -5.79 17.96 -17.91
CA GLY A 229 -4.72 18.72 -17.26
C GLY A 229 -3.35 18.05 -17.43
N SER A 230 -2.36 18.57 -16.72
CA SER A 230 -0.96 18.14 -16.86
C SER A 230 -0.48 17.19 -15.76
N LEU A 231 -1.29 16.93 -14.73
CA LEU A 231 -0.90 16.00 -13.67
C LEU A 231 -0.85 14.57 -14.21
N SER A 232 0.16 13.82 -13.76
CA SER A 232 0.35 12.41 -14.09
C SER A 232 0.17 11.59 -12.82
N VAL A 233 -1.06 11.54 -12.33
CA VAL A 233 -1.37 10.91 -11.05
C VAL A 233 -1.31 9.39 -11.19
N LEU A 234 -0.54 8.76 -10.30
CA LEU A 234 -0.54 7.31 -10.07
C LEU A 234 -0.95 7.07 -8.62
N GLY A 235 -1.48 5.89 -8.34
CA GLY A 235 -1.70 5.52 -6.96
C GLY A 235 -2.15 4.09 -6.78
N THR A 236 -2.00 3.62 -5.56
CA THR A 236 -2.52 2.34 -5.09
C THR A 236 -3.26 2.63 -3.80
N VAL A 237 -4.57 2.40 -3.79
CA VAL A 237 -5.45 2.65 -2.66
C VAL A 237 -5.97 1.32 -2.14
N THR A 238 -5.92 1.11 -0.84
CA THR A 238 -6.44 -0.07 -0.16
C THR A 238 -7.64 0.30 0.67
N VAL A 239 -8.57 -0.63 0.84
CA VAL A 239 -9.73 -0.50 1.72
C VAL A 239 -9.90 -1.81 2.47
N GLU A 240 -10.00 -1.76 3.79
CA GLU A 240 -10.22 -2.93 4.64
C GLU A 240 -11.46 -2.72 5.52
N ASP A 241 -12.19 -3.80 5.81
CA ASP A 241 -13.26 -3.75 6.81
C ASP A 241 -12.66 -3.51 8.21
N THR A 242 -13.28 -2.62 8.98
CA THR A 242 -13.03 -2.45 10.43
C THR A 242 -14.20 -3.01 11.23
N THR A 243 -14.13 -2.92 12.56
CA THR A 243 -15.24 -3.36 13.42
C THR A 243 -16.49 -2.49 13.28
N SER A 244 -16.36 -1.24 12.82
CA SER A 244 -17.47 -0.28 12.73
C SER A 244 -17.71 0.26 11.32
N GLY A 245 -16.84 -0.05 10.36
CA GLY A 245 -16.83 0.62 9.08
C GLY A 245 -15.78 0.08 8.13
N ILE A 246 -15.16 1.00 7.39
CA ILE A 246 -13.97 0.73 6.57
C ILE A 246 -12.80 1.62 6.98
N SER A 247 -11.59 1.10 6.82
CA SER A 247 -10.35 1.87 6.75
C SER A 247 -9.93 1.99 5.30
N VAL A 248 -9.33 3.11 4.93
CA VAL A 248 -8.75 3.32 3.61
C VAL A 248 -7.22 3.46 3.81
N GLY A 249 -6.42 3.20 2.81
CA GLY A 249 -4.98 3.35 2.86
C GLY A 249 -4.39 3.47 1.46
N GLY A 250 -3.09 3.62 1.33
CA GLY A 250 -2.44 3.67 0.02
C GLY A 250 -1.32 4.69 -0.15
N THR A 251 -0.89 4.83 -1.39
CA THR A 251 0.06 5.85 -1.83
C THR A 251 -0.43 6.44 -3.13
N VAL A 252 -0.43 7.76 -3.25
CA VAL A 252 -0.77 8.50 -4.47
C VAL A 252 0.35 9.49 -4.77
N VAL A 253 0.77 9.57 -6.02
CA VAL A 253 1.90 10.39 -6.47
C VAL A 253 1.52 11.17 -7.73
N GLY A 254 2.30 12.19 -8.08
CA GLY A 254 2.02 13.06 -9.23
C GLY A 254 0.89 14.05 -8.98
N LEU A 255 0.61 14.34 -7.71
CA LEU A 255 -0.33 15.36 -7.27
C LEU A 255 0.34 16.74 -7.36
N THR A 256 -0.47 17.80 -7.32
CA THR A 256 0.04 19.15 -7.06
C THR A 256 0.83 19.12 -5.75
N ALA A 257 2.06 19.63 -5.73
CA ALA A 257 2.93 19.56 -4.55
C ALA A 257 2.48 20.50 -3.43
N SER A 258 2.70 20.08 -2.18
CA SER A 258 2.44 20.86 -0.96
C SER A 258 1.02 21.43 -0.88
N THR A 259 0.03 20.63 -1.30
CA THR A 259 -1.39 21.01 -1.26
C THR A 259 -2.24 19.90 -0.66
N SER A 260 -3.54 20.15 -0.58
CA SER A 260 -4.53 19.16 -0.19
C SER A 260 -5.63 19.03 -1.22
N GLY A 261 -6.15 17.84 -1.40
CA GLY A 261 -7.32 17.57 -2.25
C GLY A 261 -8.17 16.44 -1.68
N GLY A 262 -9.26 16.09 -2.36
CA GLY A 262 -10.19 15.05 -1.90
C GLY A 262 -9.80 13.66 -2.37
N ILE A 263 -10.12 12.63 -1.58
CA ILE A 263 -10.17 11.24 -2.06
C ILE A 263 -11.44 10.57 -1.54
N HIS A 264 -12.25 10.07 -2.47
CA HIS A 264 -13.62 9.63 -2.19
C HIS A 264 -13.97 8.35 -2.95
N ILE A 265 -14.85 7.55 -2.38
CA ILE A 265 -15.48 6.44 -3.12
C ILE A 265 -16.74 6.99 -3.79
N HIS A 266 -16.85 6.76 -5.08
CA HIS A 266 -17.96 7.21 -5.91
C HIS A 266 -18.96 6.10 -6.18
N SER A 267 -20.18 6.50 -6.54
CA SER A 267 -21.31 5.61 -6.79
C SER A 267 -21.12 4.73 -8.02
N GLY A 268 -20.30 5.16 -8.97
CA GLY A 268 -19.96 4.44 -10.19
C GLY A 268 -19.14 3.17 -9.96
N VAL A 269 -19.21 2.28 -10.93
CA VAL A 269 -18.57 0.95 -10.93
C VAL A 269 -17.63 0.76 -12.11
N SER A 270 -17.23 1.85 -12.76
CA SER A 270 -16.23 1.87 -13.82
C SER A 270 -15.52 3.23 -13.82
N CYS A 271 -14.26 3.20 -14.25
CA CYS A 271 -13.43 4.36 -14.57
C CYS A 271 -13.15 4.44 -16.08
N ASP A 272 -13.96 3.81 -16.93
CA ASP A 272 -13.74 3.85 -18.40
C ASP A 272 -14.23 5.15 -19.03
N SER A 273 -15.26 5.77 -18.44
CA SER A 273 -15.80 7.07 -18.86
C SER A 273 -16.23 7.92 -17.67
N ALA A 274 -16.21 9.24 -17.83
CA ALA A 274 -16.59 10.15 -16.74
C ALA A 274 -18.07 10.01 -16.33
N ASP A 275 -18.93 9.58 -17.26
CA ASP A 275 -20.36 9.36 -17.01
C ASP A 275 -20.60 8.12 -16.14
N ASP A 276 -19.70 7.13 -16.19
CA ASP A 276 -19.82 5.88 -15.43
C ASP A 276 -19.33 5.99 -13.98
N VAL A 277 -18.60 7.07 -13.64
CA VAL A 277 -18.04 7.28 -12.29
C VAL A 277 -19.09 7.82 -11.31
N GLY A 278 -20.04 8.64 -11.78
CA GLY A 278 -21.08 9.23 -10.92
C GLY A 278 -20.54 10.21 -9.85
N GLY A 279 -21.37 10.48 -8.84
CA GLY A 279 -21.03 11.33 -7.67
C GLY A 279 -20.52 10.50 -6.49
N HIS A 280 -20.26 11.16 -5.35
CA HIS A 280 -19.86 10.49 -4.11
C HIS A 280 -20.86 9.38 -3.72
N TYR A 281 -20.35 8.25 -3.20
CA TYR A 281 -21.17 7.13 -2.77
C TYR A 281 -21.53 7.22 -1.29
N TYR A 282 -22.78 7.46 -0.98
CA TYR A 282 -23.26 7.48 0.41
C TYR A 282 -24.61 6.78 0.56
N ASP A 283 -25.02 5.96 -0.40
CA ASP A 283 -26.22 5.08 -0.38
C ASP A 283 -27.46 5.70 0.32
N ASP A 284 -27.86 6.88 -0.13
CA ASP A 284 -29.01 7.63 0.41
C ASP A 284 -28.92 8.04 1.90
N MET A 285 -27.72 8.04 2.50
CA MET A 285 -27.45 8.72 3.78
C MET A 285 -27.94 10.18 3.73
N THR A 286 -28.34 10.71 4.89
CA THR A 286 -28.93 12.06 4.98
C THR A 286 -27.99 13.19 4.59
N SER A 287 -26.68 12.92 4.59
CA SER A 287 -25.63 13.85 4.20
C SER A 287 -24.43 13.08 3.66
N ASP A 288 -23.72 13.72 2.74
CA ASP A 288 -22.44 13.26 2.22
C ASP A 288 -21.38 13.16 3.35
N PRO A 289 -20.88 11.95 3.67
CA PRO A 289 -19.90 11.74 4.74
C PRO A 289 -18.45 11.99 4.28
N TRP A 290 -18.21 12.22 2.99
CA TRP A 290 -16.87 12.31 2.41
C TRP A 290 -16.23 13.68 2.66
N THR A 291 -15.77 13.90 3.89
CA THR A 291 -14.98 15.09 4.27
C THR A 291 -13.47 14.88 4.13
N THR A 292 -13.09 13.82 3.43
CA THR A 292 -11.77 13.21 3.52
C THR A 292 -10.83 13.80 2.50
N MET A 293 -9.67 14.23 3.00
CA MET A 293 -8.66 14.93 2.23
C MET A 293 -7.33 14.20 2.32
N TRP A 294 -6.58 14.20 1.24
CA TRP A 294 -5.15 13.88 1.22
C TRP A 294 -4.35 15.18 1.32
N TYR A 295 -3.07 15.04 1.67
CA TYR A 295 -2.07 16.11 1.60
C TYR A 295 -0.84 15.57 0.89
N SER A 296 -0.28 16.35 -0.02
CA SER A 296 0.92 16.01 -0.77
C SER A 296 2.17 16.69 -0.20
N ASP A 297 3.30 16.01 -0.27
CA ASP A 297 4.61 16.55 0.06
C ASP A 297 5.14 17.51 -1.02
N ALA A 298 6.37 17.98 -0.84
CA ALA A 298 7.05 18.85 -1.80
C ALA A 298 7.32 18.18 -3.15
N ASP A 299 7.30 16.84 -3.20
CA ASP A 299 7.51 16.03 -4.38
C ASP A 299 6.18 15.52 -4.96
N GLY A 300 5.02 16.01 -4.50
CA GLY A 300 3.71 15.64 -5.04
C GLY A 300 3.26 14.21 -4.69
N ALA A 301 3.84 13.59 -3.65
CA ALA A 301 3.44 12.30 -3.12
C ALA A 301 2.61 12.43 -1.83
N ALA A 302 1.66 11.54 -1.65
CA ALA A 302 0.76 11.46 -0.50
C ALA A 302 0.67 10.01 -0.02
N SER A 303 0.98 9.77 1.25
CA SER A 303 0.71 8.48 1.90
C SER A 303 -0.65 8.52 2.58
N ILE A 304 -1.55 7.70 2.08
CA ILE A 304 -2.89 7.54 2.58
C ILE A 304 -2.81 6.46 3.65
N SER A 305 -2.98 6.78 4.92
CA SER A 305 -2.94 5.77 5.99
C SER A 305 -3.97 6.09 7.04
N PHE A 306 -5.16 5.49 6.88
CA PHE A 306 -6.27 5.72 7.78
C PHE A 306 -6.44 4.54 8.76
N THR A 307 -6.08 4.74 10.04
CA THR A 307 -6.44 3.85 11.16
C THR A 307 -7.62 4.37 11.95
#